data_AF-A0A351LEG9-F1
#
_entry.id   AF-A0A351LEG9-F1
#
_cell.length_a   1.000
_cell.length_b   1.000
_cell.length_c   1.000
_cell.angle_alpha   90.00
_cell.angle_beta   90.00
_cell.angle_gamma   90.00
#
_symmetry.space_group_name_H-M   'P 1'
#
loop_
_entity.id
_entity.type
_entity.pdbx_description
1 polymer ?
#
loop_
_entity_poly.entity_id
_entity_poly.type
_entity_poly.pdbx_seq_one_letter_code
_entity_poly.pdbx_strand_id
1 'polypeptide(L)' 'MTIKEQLLQTIEQAPEPLLKEALNYLRYLIEKHLEELEEQQDLEDLKLAREDLQNNRTISLEQLKQELGL' A
#
# COMPACT_ATOMS: atom_id res chain seq x y z
N MET A 1 -6.70 -5.66 -29.49
CA MET A 1 -6.42 -4.27 -29.11
C MET A 1 -6.35 -4.22 -27.61
N THR A 2 -5.25 -3.71 -27.05
CA THR A 2 -5.06 -3.60 -25.60
C THR A 2 -5.80 -2.37 -25.05
N ILE A 3 -6.07 -2.34 -23.74
CA ILE A 3 -6.65 -1.16 -23.07
C ILE A 3 -5.78 0.08 -23.32
N LYS A 4 -4.45 -0.08 -23.30
CA LYS A 4 -3.50 0.99 -23.56
C LYS A 4 -3.64 1.56 -24.97
N GLU A 5 -3.78 0.69 -25.97
CA GLU A 5 -4.03 1.11 -27.36
C GLU A 5 -5.36 1.85 -27.49
N GLN A 6 -6.41 1.41 -26.79
CA GLN A 6 -7.74 2.05 -26.83
C GLN A 6 -7.72 3.44 -26.19
N LEU A 7 -7.00 3.59 -25.08
CA LEU A 7 -6.78 4.87 -24.43
C LEU A 7 -6.07 5.86 -25.35
N LEU A 8 -4.99 5.42 -26.02
CA LEU A 8 -4.24 6.27 -26.94
C LEU A 8 -5.12 6.78 -28.10
N GLN A 9 -5.86 5.89 -28.76
CA GLN A 9 -6.76 6.29 -29.84
C GLN A 9 -7.87 7.25 -29.37
N THR A 10 -8.39 7.05 -28.16
CA THR A 10 -9.43 7.92 -27.59
C THR A 10 -8.89 9.31 -27.28
N ILE A 11 -7.67 9.38 -26.72
CA ILE A 11 -7.01 10.64 -26.37
C ILE A 11 -6.67 11.46 -27.61
N GLU A 12 -6.23 10.82 -28.70
CA GLU A 12 -5.90 11.53 -29.95
C GLU A 12 -7.10 12.29 -30.57
N GLN A 13 -8.32 11.83 -30.31
CA GLN A 13 -9.54 12.41 -30.90
C GLN A 13 -10.29 13.33 -29.93
N ALA A 14 -9.90 13.37 -28.65
CA ALA A 14 -10.62 14.11 -27.64
C ALA A 14 -10.23 15.60 -27.64
N PRO A 15 -11.17 16.51 -27.35
CA PRO A 15 -10.89 17.92 -27.21
C PRO A 15 -10.06 18.21 -25.95
N GLU A 16 -9.15 19.19 -26.04
CA GLU A 16 -8.20 19.55 -24.98
C GLU A 16 -8.82 19.72 -23.57
N PRO A 17 -10.01 20.34 -23.39
CA PRO A 17 -10.63 20.42 -22.06
C PRO A 17 -10.93 19.05 -21.44
N LEU A 18 -11.42 18.09 -22.24
CA LEU A 18 -11.68 16.72 -21.77
C LEU A 18 -10.38 15.98 -21.49
N LEU A 19 -9.32 16.23 -22.27
CA LEU A 19 -8.00 15.65 -22.00
C LEU A 19 -7.43 16.13 -20.67
N LYS A 20 -7.62 17.41 -20.34
CA LYS A 20 -7.19 17.97 -19.05
C LYS A 20 -7.92 17.30 -17.88
N GLU A 21 -9.23 17.10 -18.00
CA GLU A 21 -10.03 16.41 -16.98
C GLU A 21 -9.62 14.94 -16.85
N ALA A 22 -9.49 14.24 -17.98
CA ALA A 22 -9.06 12.84 -18.01
C ALA A 22 -7.66 12.65 -17.39
N LEU A 23 -6.72 13.54 -17.69
CA LEU A 23 -5.38 13.50 -17.12
C LEU A 23 -5.40 13.69 -15.60
N ASN A 24 -6.18 14.66 -15.10
CA ASN A 24 -6.31 14.89 -13.67
C ASN A 24 -6.92 13.68 -12.96
N TYR A 25 -7.95 13.08 -13.55
CA TYR A 25 -8.58 11.90 -12.99
C TYR A 25 -7.65 10.68 -13.00
N LEU A 26 -6.90 10.48 -14.09
CA LEU A 26 -5.92 9.39 -14.19
C LEU A 26 -4.82 9.54 -13.13
N ARG A 27 -4.32 10.76 -12.89
CA ARG A 27 -3.34 11.05 -11.83
C ARG A 27 -3.88 10.69 -10.45
N TYR A 28 -5.10 11.12 -10.15
CA TYR A 28 -5.78 10.76 -8.91
C TYR A 28 -5.89 9.24 -8.72
N LEU A 29 -6.30 8.50 -9.77
CA LEU A 29 -6.41 7.04 -9.69
C LEU A 29 -5.06 6.35 -9.45
N ILE A 30 -3.98 6.86 -10.06
CA ILE A 30 -2.63 6.33 -9.85
C ILE A 30 -2.20 6.56 -8.40
N GLU A 31 -2.35 7.78 -7.89
CA GLU A 31 -1.98 8.11 -6.50
C GLU A 31 -2.78 7.26 -5.51
N LYS A 32 -4.10 7.16 -5.70
CA LYS A 32 -4.96 6.32 -4.85
C LYS A 32 -4.53 4.86 -4.86
N HIS A 33 -4.20 4.31 -6.03
CA HIS A 33 -3.78 2.91 -6.11
C HIS A 33 -2.46 2.66 -5.38
N LEU A 34 -1.53 3.62 -5.41
CA LEU A 34 -0.29 3.53 -4.66
C LEU A 34 -0.53 3.59 -3.15
N GLU A 35 -1.42 4.48 -2.69
CA GLU A 35 -1.83 4.57 -1.28
C GLU A 35 -2.48 3.25 -0.80
N GLU A 36 -3.40 2.68 -1.59
CA GLU A 36 -4.02 1.37 -1.29
C GLU A 36 -2.98 0.23 -1.20
N LEU A 37 -1.91 0.29 -2.00
CA LEU A 37 -0.82 -0.68 -1.95
C LEU A 37 0.03 -0.51 -0.68
N GLU A 38 0.32 0.73 -0.28
CA GLU A 38 1.04 1.05 0.96
C GLU A 38 0.23 0.58 2.18
N GLU A 39 -1.07 0.87 2.23
CA GLU A 39 -1.96 0.39 3.30
C GLU A 39 -1.97 -1.14 3.42
N GLN A 40 -1.94 -1.86 2.28
CA GLN A 40 -1.87 -3.31 2.27
C GLN A 40 -0.55 -3.83 2.85
N GLN A 41 0.56 -3.17 2.53
CA GLN A 41 1.89 -3.51 3.06
C GLN A 41 1.93 -3.27 4.57
N ASP A 42 1.45 -2.12 5.04
CA ASP A 42 1.37 -1.81 6.47
C ASP A 42 0.55 -2.85 7.24
N LEU A 43 -0.56 -3.31 6.67
CA LEU A 43 -1.38 -4.36 7.27
C LEU A 43 -0.67 -5.72 7.31
N GLU A 44 0.16 -6.03 6.32
CA GLU A 44 0.96 -7.25 6.29
C GLU A 44 2.07 -7.20 7.34
N ASP A 45 2.78 -6.06 7.45
CA ASP A 45 3.81 -5.83 8.45
C ASP A 45 3.24 -5.92 9.88
N LEU A 46 2.06 -5.35 10.12
CA LEU A 46 1.38 -5.47 11.43
C LEU A 46 1.01 -6.91 11.76
N LYS A 47 0.61 -7.72 10.77
CA LYS A 47 0.32 -9.16 10.99
C LYS A 47 1.59 -9.91 11.35
N LEU A 48 2.68 -9.68 10.61
CA LEU A 48 3.98 -10.29 10.89
C LEU A 48 4.48 -9.91 12.28
N ALA A 49 4.44 -8.63 12.65
CA ALA A 49 4.82 -8.16 13.99
C ALA A 49 3.97 -8.81 15.09
N ARG A 50 2.66 -8.99 14.86
CA ARG A 50 1.77 -9.68 15.81
C ARG A 50 2.11 -11.16 15.94
N GLU A 51 2.37 -11.85 14.84
CA GLU A 51 2.78 -13.26 14.86
C GLU A 51 4.12 -13.43 15.57
N ASP A 52 5.07 -12.53 15.34
CA ASP A 52 6.35 -12.52 16.04
C ASP A 52 6.17 -12.32 17.55
N LEU A 53 5.31 -11.41 18.00
CA LEU A 53 4.99 -11.25 19.43
C LEU A 53 4.32 -12.50 20.04
N GLN A 54 3.57 -13.26 19.24
CA GLN A 54 2.92 -14.49 19.68
C GLN A 54 3.89 -15.68 19.72
N ASN A 55 4.83 -15.75 18.77
CA ASN A 55 5.75 -16.87 18.59
C ASN A 55 7.05 -16.69 19.39
N ASN A 56 7.63 -15.49 19.38
CA ASN A 56 8.70 -15.11 20.28
C ASN A 56 8.06 -14.68 21.59
N ARG A 57 7.92 -15.63 22.53
CA ARG A 57 7.46 -15.38 23.90
C ARG A 57 8.14 -14.12 24.43
N THR A 58 7.40 -13.02 24.52
CA THR A 58 7.82 -11.88 25.33
C THR A 58 7.92 -12.40 26.76
N ILE A 59 9.14 -12.63 27.25
CA ILE A 59 9.35 -12.98 28.65
C ILE A 59 8.91 -11.79 29.50
N SER A 60 8.22 -12.05 30.61
CA SER A 60 7.82 -10.96 31.50
C SER A 60 9.07 -10.26 32.05
N LEU A 61 8.96 -8.98 32.42
CA LEU A 61 10.09 -8.25 32.97
C LEU A 61 10.62 -8.90 34.26
N GLU A 62 9.74 -9.58 35.01
CA GLU A 62 10.10 -10.41 36.16
C GLU A 62 10.87 -11.67 35.77
N GLN A 63 10.49 -12.34 34.67
CA GLN A 63 11.24 -13.50 34.15
C GLN A 63 12.63 -13.08 33.66
N LEU A 64 12.73 -11.93 32.97
CA LEU A 64 14.01 -11.36 32.55
C LEU A 64 14.91 -11.02 33.75
N LYS A 65 14.34 -10.42 34.81
CA LYS A 65 15.08 -10.11 36.04
C LYS A 65 15.62 -11.36 36.72
N GLN A 66 14.81 -12.43 36.79
CA GLN A 66 15.25 -13.71 37.33
C GLN A 66 16.38 -14.36 36.51
N GLU A 67 16.31 -14.33 35.18
CA GLU A 67 17.39 -14.85 34.32
C GLU A 67 18.69 -14.02 34.43
N LEU A 68 18.58 -12.72 34.69
CA LEU A 68 19.72 -11.82 34.87
C LEU A 68 20.25 -11.75 36.31
N GLY A 69 19.61 -12.44 37.27
CA GLY A 69 20.03 -12.47 38.67
C GLY A 69 19.80 -11.16 39.43
N LEU A 70 18.83 -10.35 39.00
CA LEU A 70 18.40 -9.08 39.62
C LEU A 70 17.11 -9.27 40.42
#